data_AF-A0A0A6V996-F1
#
_entry.id   AF-A0A0A6V996-F1
#
_cell.length_a   1.000
_cell.length_b   1.000
_cell.length_c   1.000
_cell.angle_alpha   90.00
_cell.angle_beta   90.00
_cell.angle_gamma   90.00
#
_symmetry.space_group_name_H-M   'P 1'
#
loop_
_entity.id
_entity.type
_entity.pdbx_description
1 polymer ?
#
loop_
_entity_poly.entity_id
_entity_poly.type
_entity_poly.pdbx_seq_one_letter_code
_entity_poly.pdbx_strand_id
1 'polypeptide(L)'
;MKRKMLTLTMATVIGAGTSFIPFSKAFADEQIQNIQQKQSKIQTSISSKQSKIETILQNQQQLQDDINSINKKVTQTNQQIADKEQQVKDTKAEVAKLNSKIKETQKRIDDRNKVLSERARDIQKNGGSVNYLDVILEAKSLSDLISRSSAVATFVKADSEILKAQEQDKKLLKQQQDQVNEKLNNIQSSLNDLKQLKESIKYQLADQKSMMQALDEQKQSIASEISNLKAQASSLNAQEKQALKQLEKEQAETKKEETKTAEDQSTTSTNSSSNDNSDQTVQTSDDSNNNNSSDQSSSSNDSSTHVSNDKGSTSSSSRSNHSSNNQPSRSHATATSKGGSSTIEAAISAGSTLIGHSPYKFGGGRTASDIANHLFDCSSFVHWAFAQAGVNLGGAGANTDTLVGLGTPVSPSELKRGDLVFFDTYKTNGHVGIYLGNGSFLDDNSSHGVSVDSMNNPYWKSAFNGVARRVIN
;
A
#
# COMPACT_ATOMS: atom_id res chain seq x y z
N MET A 1 8.67 -7.11 37.93
CA MET A 1 8.41 -6.26 39.13
C MET A 1 9.05 -4.91 38.81
N LYS A 2 8.37 -3.78 38.59
CA LYS A 2 7.23 -3.16 39.29
C LYS A 2 6.23 -2.64 38.23
N ARG A 3 4.96 -3.03 38.33
CA ARG A 3 3.86 -2.48 37.53
C ARG A 3 3.28 -1.30 38.31
N LYS A 4 3.28 -0.09 37.74
CA LYS A 4 2.52 1.04 38.29
C LYS A 4 1.05 0.82 37.89
N MET A 5 0.26 0.37 38.86
CA MET A 5 -1.19 0.30 38.78
C MET A 5 -1.75 1.72 38.78
N LEU A 6 -2.44 2.11 37.70
CA LEU A 6 -3.25 3.32 37.68
C LEU A 6 -4.58 2.98 38.35
N THR A 7 -4.69 3.32 39.63
CA THR A 7 -5.88 3.09 40.47
C THR A 7 -7.04 3.98 40.02
N LEU A 8 -8.07 3.31 39.52
CA LEU A 8 -9.50 3.56 39.65
C LEU A 8 -9.87 4.64 40.69
N THR A 9 -10.38 5.80 40.23
CA THR A 9 -11.20 6.70 41.05
C THR A 9 -12.65 6.60 40.59
N MET A 10 -13.33 5.58 41.12
CA MET A 10 -14.78 5.48 41.10
C MET A 10 -15.32 6.54 42.08
N ALA A 11 -15.91 7.60 41.54
CA ALA A 11 -16.57 8.64 42.35
C ALA A 11 -17.92 8.11 42.84
N THR A 12 -17.89 7.25 43.87
CA THR A 12 -19.03 6.97 44.73
C THR A 12 -19.31 8.22 45.57
N VAL A 13 -20.32 8.99 45.20
CA VAL A 13 -20.89 10.08 46.02
C VAL A 13 -22.25 9.64 46.52
N ILE A 14 -22.26 9.01 47.70
CA ILE A 14 -23.38 8.89 48.65
C ILE A 14 -22.67 8.72 49.99
N GLY A 15 -22.85 9.47 51.07
CA GLY A 15 -23.79 10.49 51.51
C GLY A 15 -23.81 10.39 53.04
N ALA A 16 -23.59 11.48 53.78
CA ALA A 16 -23.99 11.71 55.18
C ALA A 16 -23.17 12.87 55.78
N GLY A 17 -23.82 14.01 55.94
CA GLY A 17 -23.23 15.20 56.56
C GLY A 17 -24.01 16.43 56.13
N THR A 18 -25.13 16.68 56.79
CA THR A 18 -25.95 17.89 56.61
C THR A 18 -25.16 19.11 57.09
N SER A 19 -24.31 19.64 56.24
CA SER A 19 -23.91 21.04 56.27
C SER A 19 -24.56 21.70 55.07
N PHE A 20 -25.55 22.54 55.34
CA PHE A 20 -26.22 23.39 54.37
C PHE A 20 -25.17 24.38 53.84
N ILE A 21 -24.44 23.99 52.79
CA ILE A 21 -23.67 24.93 51.99
C ILE A 21 -24.68 25.47 50.98
N PRO A 22 -24.97 26.79 50.97
CA PRO A 22 -25.91 27.34 49.99
C PRO A 22 -25.35 27.05 48.59
N PHE A 23 -26.04 26.22 47.83
CA PHE A 23 -25.74 25.96 46.44
C PHE A 23 -26.10 27.26 45.69
N SER A 24 -25.13 28.15 45.51
CA SER A 24 -25.39 29.42 44.84
C SER A 24 -25.65 29.17 43.35
N LYS A 25 -26.56 29.93 42.74
CA LYS A 25 -26.85 29.91 41.30
C LYS A 25 -25.59 29.95 40.43
N ALA A 26 -24.55 30.66 40.89
CA ALA A 26 -23.25 30.75 40.23
C ALA A 26 -22.50 29.41 40.12
N PHE A 27 -22.56 28.54 41.14
CA PHE A 27 -21.92 27.22 41.10
C PHE A 27 -22.63 26.25 40.14
N ALA A 28 -23.95 26.36 40.03
CA ALA A 28 -24.73 25.53 39.11
C ALA A 28 -24.57 26.00 37.65
N ASP A 29 -24.50 27.32 37.42
CA ASP A 29 -24.18 27.91 36.11
C ASP A 29 -22.75 27.51 35.64
N GLU A 30 -21.77 27.45 36.54
CA GLU A 30 -20.40 27.00 36.22
C GLU A 30 -20.36 25.51 35.81
N GLN A 31 -21.10 24.63 36.50
CA GLN A 31 -21.21 23.22 36.11
C GLN A 31 -21.87 23.04 34.75
N ILE A 32 -22.95 23.78 34.47
CA ILE A 32 -23.66 23.73 33.18
C ILE A 32 -22.74 24.20 32.05
N GLN A 33 -22.01 25.31 32.23
CA GLN A 33 -21.03 25.76 31.24
C GLN A 33 -19.92 24.72 30.98
N ASN A 34 -19.43 24.05 32.03
CA ASN A 34 -18.41 23.01 31.89
C ASN A 34 -18.93 21.79 31.11
N ILE A 35 -20.18 21.40 31.36
CA ILE A 35 -20.86 20.32 30.63
C ILE A 35 -21.05 20.70 29.15
N GLN A 36 -21.50 21.93 28.88
CA GLN A 36 -21.67 22.45 27.51
C GLN A 36 -20.34 22.51 26.75
N GLN A 37 -19.25 22.93 27.39
CA GLN A 37 -17.90 22.88 26.79
C GLN A 37 -17.47 21.45 26.46
N LYS A 38 -17.74 20.48 27.35
CA LYS A 38 -17.45 19.05 27.10
C LYS A 38 -18.27 18.51 25.94
N GLN A 39 -19.57 18.84 25.86
CA GLN A 39 -20.43 18.45 24.74
C GLN A 39 -19.93 19.02 23.41
N SER A 40 -19.53 20.30 23.38
CA SER A 40 -18.94 20.93 22.19
C SER A 40 -17.67 20.22 21.72
N LYS A 41 -16.74 19.91 22.63
CA LYS A 41 -15.51 19.15 22.32
C LYS A 41 -15.80 17.74 21.79
N ILE A 42 -16.78 17.05 22.38
CA ILE A 42 -17.20 15.73 21.91
C ILE A 42 -17.81 15.84 20.51
N GLN A 43 -18.65 16.84 20.25
CA GLN A 43 -19.24 17.06 18.94
C GLN A 43 -18.18 17.32 17.86
N THR A 44 -17.21 18.19 18.13
CA THR A 44 -16.07 18.43 17.22
C THR A 44 -15.28 17.14 16.97
N SER A 45 -15.07 16.31 18.00
CA SER A 45 -14.36 15.03 17.89
C SER A 45 -15.13 14.02 17.04
N ILE A 46 -16.46 13.96 17.17
CA ILE A 46 -17.33 13.12 16.36
C ILE A 46 -17.28 13.58 14.90
N SER A 47 -17.43 14.88 14.62
CA SER A 47 -17.36 15.42 13.26
C SER A 47 -16.00 15.17 12.59
N SER A 48 -14.90 15.35 13.33
CA SER A 48 -13.54 15.00 12.86
C SER A 48 -13.43 13.53 12.48
N LYS A 49 -13.93 12.62 13.32
CA LYS A 49 -13.90 11.17 13.06
C LYS A 49 -14.82 10.76 11.90
N GLN A 50 -15.97 11.41 11.73
CA GLN A 50 -16.85 11.21 10.58
C GLN A 50 -16.17 11.60 9.27
N SER A 51 -15.47 12.74 9.24
CA SER A 51 -14.67 13.14 8.07
C SER A 51 -13.55 12.13 7.77
N LYS A 52 -12.89 11.56 8.80
CA LYS A 52 -11.91 10.48 8.59
C LYS A 52 -12.54 9.23 7.97
N ILE A 53 -13.77 8.86 8.36
CA ILE A 53 -14.49 7.74 7.73
C ILE A 53 -14.76 8.04 6.25
N GLU A 54 -15.16 9.26 5.89
CA GLU A 54 -15.36 9.65 4.49
C GLU A 54 -14.06 9.51 3.68
N THR A 55 -12.93 9.98 4.22
CA THR A 55 -11.61 9.80 3.58
C THR A 55 -11.25 8.32 3.42
N ILE A 56 -11.50 7.50 4.45
CA ILE A 56 -11.26 6.04 4.37
C ILE A 56 -12.12 5.41 3.26
N LEU A 57 -13.39 5.80 3.13
CA LEU A 57 -14.26 5.31 2.06
C LEU A 57 -13.76 5.70 0.68
N GLN A 58 -13.28 6.93 0.51
CA GLN A 58 -12.66 7.38 -0.75
C GLN A 58 -11.39 6.57 -1.07
N ASN A 59 -10.54 6.33 -0.07
CA ASN A 59 -9.34 5.51 -0.23
C ASN A 59 -9.69 4.06 -0.56
N GLN A 60 -10.72 3.48 0.07
CA GLN A 60 -11.23 2.14 -0.26
C GLN A 60 -11.71 2.06 -1.71
N GLN A 61 -12.42 3.09 -2.19
CA GLN A 61 -12.87 3.14 -3.58
C GLN A 61 -11.70 3.22 -4.56
N GLN A 62 -10.72 4.10 -4.31
CA GLN A 62 -9.54 4.21 -5.15
C GLN A 62 -8.74 2.91 -5.19
N LEU A 63 -8.59 2.24 -4.04
CA LEU A 63 -7.90 0.97 -3.93
C LEU A 63 -8.66 -0.15 -4.68
N GLN A 64 -9.99 -0.11 -4.68
CA GLN A 64 -10.80 -1.04 -5.46
C GLN A 64 -10.62 -0.84 -6.98
N ASP A 65 -10.53 0.42 -7.42
CA ASP A 65 -10.26 0.75 -8.82
C ASP A 65 -8.84 0.34 -9.24
N ASP A 66 -7.87 0.51 -8.36
CA ASP A 66 -6.49 0.03 -8.54
C ASP A 66 -6.43 -1.50 -8.63
N ILE A 67 -7.14 -2.22 -7.76
CA ILE A 67 -7.28 -3.69 -7.83
C ILE A 67 -7.87 -4.13 -9.17
N ASN A 68 -8.92 -3.44 -9.65
CA ASN A 68 -9.54 -3.74 -10.93
C ASN A 68 -8.57 -3.50 -12.09
N SER A 69 -7.82 -2.40 -12.05
CA SER A 69 -6.77 -2.07 -13.02
C SER A 69 -5.64 -3.10 -13.02
N ILE A 70 -5.21 -3.53 -11.83
CA ILE A 70 -4.20 -4.59 -11.64
C ILE A 70 -4.71 -5.90 -12.22
N ASN A 71 -5.95 -6.31 -11.94
CA ASN A 71 -6.53 -7.54 -12.48
C ASN A 71 -6.59 -7.53 -14.02
N LYS A 72 -6.86 -6.38 -14.63
CA LYS A 72 -6.77 -6.19 -16.09
C LYS A 72 -5.33 -6.39 -16.58
N LYS A 73 -4.34 -5.78 -15.91
CA LYS A 73 -2.91 -5.98 -16.23
C LYS A 73 -2.47 -7.43 -16.06
N VAL A 74 -2.95 -8.14 -15.03
CA VAL A 74 -2.69 -9.59 -14.84
C VAL A 74 -3.20 -10.38 -16.04
N THR A 75 -4.43 -10.12 -16.46
CA THR A 75 -5.05 -10.82 -17.59
C THR A 75 -4.27 -10.57 -18.89
N GLN A 76 -3.91 -9.31 -19.16
CA GLN A 76 -3.10 -8.93 -20.31
C GLN A 76 -1.70 -9.58 -20.27
N THR A 77 -1.04 -9.57 -19.12
CA THR A 77 0.29 -10.18 -18.95
C THR A 77 0.24 -11.69 -19.13
N ASN A 78 -0.80 -12.36 -18.61
CA ASN A 78 -0.99 -13.80 -18.82
C ASN A 78 -1.23 -14.14 -20.29
N GLN A 79 -1.98 -13.32 -21.02
CA GLN A 79 -2.17 -13.50 -22.47
C GLN A 79 -0.83 -13.36 -23.21
N GLN A 80 -0.05 -12.31 -22.90
CA GLN A 80 1.27 -12.11 -23.50
C GLN A 80 2.24 -13.27 -23.20
N ILE A 81 2.19 -13.83 -21.98
CA ILE A 81 2.96 -15.02 -21.63
C ILE A 81 2.54 -16.21 -22.50
N ALA A 82 1.24 -16.48 -22.63
CA ALA A 82 0.74 -17.57 -23.45
C ALA A 82 1.15 -17.42 -24.92
N ASP A 83 0.99 -16.22 -25.49
CA ASP A 83 1.38 -15.91 -26.86
C ASP A 83 2.90 -16.10 -27.06
N LYS A 84 3.72 -15.67 -26.10
CA LYS A 84 5.18 -15.83 -26.14
C LYS A 84 5.60 -17.28 -25.97
N GLU A 85 4.95 -18.05 -25.11
CA GLU A 85 5.20 -19.49 -24.95
C GLU A 85 4.86 -20.25 -26.24
N GLN A 86 3.78 -19.86 -26.91
CA GLN A 86 3.42 -20.40 -28.23
C GLN A 86 4.47 -20.01 -29.29
N GLN A 87 4.93 -18.75 -29.32
CA GLN A 87 6.02 -18.32 -30.21
C GLN A 87 7.32 -19.10 -29.96
N VAL A 88 7.66 -19.41 -28.70
CA VAL A 88 8.82 -20.27 -28.38
C VAL A 88 8.64 -21.66 -28.98
N LYS A 89 7.44 -22.25 -28.87
CA LYS A 89 7.15 -23.58 -29.41
C LYS A 89 7.27 -23.60 -30.94
N ASP A 90 6.68 -22.62 -31.61
CA ASP A 90 6.71 -22.52 -33.08
C ASP A 90 8.12 -22.24 -33.59
N THR A 91 8.86 -21.32 -32.96
CA THR A 91 10.26 -21.04 -33.29
C THR A 91 11.13 -22.27 -33.08
N LYS A 92 10.93 -23.04 -32.01
CA LYS A 92 11.65 -24.31 -31.80
C LYS A 92 11.36 -25.34 -32.88
N ALA A 93 10.13 -25.41 -33.38
CA ALA A 93 9.78 -26.28 -34.50
C ALA A 93 10.46 -25.83 -35.81
N GLU A 94 10.54 -24.51 -36.04
CA GLU A 94 11.29 -23.94 -37.17
C GLU A 94 12.79 -24.23 -37.06
N VAL A 95 13.38 -24.08 -35.86
CA VAL A 95 14.78 -24.45 -35.57
C VAL A 95 15.03 -25.90 -35.94
N ALA A 96 14.13 -26.82 -35.54
CA ALA A 96 14.27 -28.23 -35.85
C ALA A 96 14.23 -28.50 -37.37
N LYS A 97 13.30 -27.88 -38.10
CA LYS A 97 13.21 -27.97 -39.56
C LYS A 97 14.46 -27.39 -40.25
N LEU A 98 14.94 -26.24 -39.76
CA LEU A 98 16.13 -25.59 -40.28
C LEU A 98 17.36 -26.46 -40.04
N ASN A 99 17.54 -27.01 -38.84
CA ASN A 99 18.65 -27.93 -38.53
C ASN A 99 18.68 -29.16 -39.43
N SER A 100 17.53 -29.72 -39.80
CA SER A 100 17.46 -30.80 -40.79
C SER A 100 17.94 -30.35 -42.17
N LYS A 101 17.50 -29.17 -42.65
CA LYS A 101 17.96 -28.59 -43.93
C LYS A 101 19.45 -28.26 -43.90
N ILE A 102 19.94 -27.74 -42.78
CA ILE A 102 21.37 -27.46 -42.53
C ILE A 102 22.17 -28.75 -42.69
N LYS A 103 21.70 -29.86 -42.10
CA LYS A 103 22.38 -31.16 -42.22
C LYS A 103 22.43 -31.67 -43.66
N GLU A 104 21.34 -31.53 -44.41
CA GLU A 104 21.29 -31.89 -45.83
C GLU A 104 22.22 -31.02 -46.70
N THR A 105 22.21 -29.70 -46.46
CA THR A 105 23.08 -28.75 -47.16
C THR A 105 24.54 -28.98 -46.80
N GLN A 106 24.86 -29.26 -45.54
CA GLN A 106 26.22 -29.59 -45.12
C GLN A 106 26.72 -30.86 -45.80
N LYS A 107 25.89 -31.91 -45.88
CA LYS A 107 26.24 -33.12 -46.64
C LYS A 107 26.54 -32.80 -48.11
N ARG A 108 25.71 -31.98 -48.75
CA ARG A 108 25.91 -31.55 -50.15
C ARG A 108 27.21 -30.74 -50.32
N ILE A 109 27.53 -29.88 -49.35
CA ILE A 109 28.78 -29.10 -49.32
C ILE A 109 29.98 -30.05 -49.18
N ASP A 110 29.88 -31.07 -48.33
CA ASP A 110 30.95 -32.05 -48.12
C ASP A 110 31.16 -32.94 -49.35
N ASP A 111 30.08 -33.39 -49.98
CA ASP A 111 30.11 -34.13 -51.25
C ASP A 111 30.74 -33.28 -52.37
N ARG A 112 30.34 -31.99 -52.51
CA ARG A 112 30.94 -31.04 -53.46
C ARG A 112 32.42 -30.79 -53.16
N ASN A 113 32.79 -30.62 -51.89
CA ASN A 113 34.18 -30.45 -51.48
C ASN A 113 35.03 -31.66 -51.88
N LYS A 114 34.52 -32.88 -51.73
CA LYS A 114 35.23 -34.10 -52.12
C LYS A 114 35.53 -34.10 -53.62
N VAL A 115 34.51 -33.83 -54.44
CA VAL A 115 34.67 -33.75 -55.91
C VAL A 115 35.63 -32.64 -56.32
N LEU A 116 35.48 -31.44 -55.74
CA LEU A 116 36.38 -30.32 -56.02
C LEU A 116 37.82 -30.60 -55.58
N SER A 117 38.01 -31.29 -54.45
CA SER A 117 39.32 -31.65 -53.92
C SER A 117 39.99 -32.75 -54.76
N GLU A 118 39.24 -33.75 -55.23
CA GLU A 118 39.70 -34.74 -56.20
C GLU A 118 40.10 -34.07 -57.52
N ARG A 119 39.24 -33.20 -58.06
CA ARG A 119 39.52 -32.44 -59.29
C ARG A 119 40.73 -31.51 -59.16
N ALA A 120 40.88 -30.81 -58.03
CA ALA A 120 42.06 -29.99 -57.77
C ALA A 120 43.34 -30.83 -57.69
N ARG A 121 43.27 -32.01 -57.07
CA ARG A 121 44.40 -32.96 -57.04
C ARG A 121 44.74 -33.48 -58.44
N ASP A 122 43.75 -33.80 -59.27
CA ASP A 122 43.99 -34.27 -60.64
C ASP A 122 44.61 -33.17 -61.51
N ILE A 123 44.12 -31.92 -61.38
CA ILE A 123 44.73 -30.75 -62.02
C ILE A 123 46.19 -30.61 -61.55
N GLN A 124 46.46 -30.73 -60.25
CA GLN A 124 47.82 -30.61 -59.72
C GLN A 124 48.75 -31.75 -60.19
N LYS A 125 48.28 -33.00 -60.17
CA LYS A 125 49.06 -34.19 -60.57
C LYS A 125 49.35 -34.22 -62.06
N ASN A 126 48.39 -33.81 -62.88
CA ASN A 126 48.50 -33.86 -64.33
C ASN A 126 49.10 -32.57 -64.92
N GLY A 127 49.61 -31.63 -64.11
CA GLY A 127 50.35 -30.45 -64.58
C GLY A 127 49.47 -29.20 -64.76
N GLY A 128 48.87 -28.72 -63.67
CA GLY A 128 47.87 -27.64 -63.63
C GLY A 128 48.13 -26.47 -64.59
N SER A 129 47.07 -26.00 -65.23
CA SER A 129 47.02 -24.99 -66.32
C SER A 129 47.72 -25.35 -67.64
N VAL A 130 48.64 -26.32 -67.67
CA VAL A 130 49.37 -26.70 -68.90
C VAL A 130 48.50 -27.59 -69.80
N ASN A 131 47.71 -28.52 -69.25
CA ASN A 131 46.88 -29.41 -70.08
C ASN A 131 45.69 -28.74 -70.79
N TYR A 132 45.11 -27.66 -70.25
CA TYR A 132 44.03 -26.96 -70.96
C TYR A 132 44.58 -26.18 -72.15
N LEU A 133 45.80 -25.63 -72.01
CA LEU A 133 46.51 -25.01 -73.10
C LEU A 133 46.94 -26.09 -74.11
N ASP A 134 47.46 -27.24 -73.66
CA ASP A 134 47.84 -28.34 -74.55
C ASP A 134 46.63 -28.93 -75.30
N VAL A 135 45.48 -29.14 -74.65
CA VAL A 135 44.25 -29.63 -75.32
C VAL A 135 43.78 -28.66 -76.41
N ILE A 136 43.93 -27.35 -76.18
CA ILE A 136 43.61 -26.30 -77.16
C ILE A 136 44.69 -26.24 -78.26
N LEU A 137 45.98 -26.36 -77.92
CA LEU A 137 47.13 -26.29 -78.83
C LEU A 137 47.29 -27.56 -79.70
N GLU A 138 46.77 -28.71 -79.26
CA GLU A 138 46.76 -29.99 -79.99
C GLU A 138 45.57 -30.08 -81.00
N ALA A 139 44.79 -29.02 -81.14
CA ALA A 139 43.68 -29.00 -82.09
C ALA A 139 44.17 -29.21 -83.54
N LYS A 140 43.56 -30.15 -84.26
CA LYS A 140 43.99 -30.52 -85.64
C LYS A 140 43.43 -29.59 -86.72
N SER A 141 42.49 -28.71 -86.37
CA SER A 141 41.85 -27.75 -87.29
C SER A 141 41.28 -26.55 -86.54
N LEU A 142 40.98 -25.46 -87.25
CA LEU A 142 40.36 -24.26 -86.67
C LEU A 142 38.97 -24.56 -86.05
N SER A 143 38.20 -25.48 -86.64
CA SER A 143 36.89 -25.90 -86.09
C SER A 143 37.04 -26.74 -84.82
N ASP A 144 38.06 -27.60 -84.76
CA ASP A 144 38.42 -28.38 -83.56
C ASP A 144 38.89 -27.45 -82.42
N LEU A 145 39.70 -26.43 -82.75
CA LEU A 145 40.16 -25.42 -81.79
C LEU A 145 38.99 -24.65 -81.17
N ILE A 146 38.01 -24.22 -81.97
CA ILE A 146 36.81 -23.51 -81.49
C ILE A 146 35.94 -24.42 -80.61
N SER A 147 35.79 -25.69 -81.01
CA SER A 147 35.01 -26.67 -80.24
C SER A 147 35.66 -26.99 -78.89
N ARG A 148 36.99 -27.17 -78.86
CA ARG A 148 37.73 -27.44 -77.62
C ARG A 148 37.80 -26.22 -76.71
N SER A 149 38.04 -25.02 -77.25
CA SER A 149 38.06 -23.79 -76.46
C SER A 149 36.70 -23.47 -75.85
N SER A 150 35.60 -23.68 -76.59
CA SER A 150 34.25 -23.54 -76.05
C SER A 150 33.95 -24.57 -74.96
N ALA A 151 34.34 -25.83 -75.16
CA ALA A 151 34.19 -26.89 -74.14
C ALA A 151 34.97 -26.57 -72.85
N VAL A 152 36.25 -26.16 -72.97
CA VAL A 152 37.08 -25.75 -71.82
C VAL A 152 36.47 -24.55 -71.11
N ALA A 153 36.00 -23.54 -71.84
CA ALA A 153 35.31 -22.38 -71.26
C ALA A 153 34.02 -22.80 -70.52
N THR A 154 33.25 -23.75 -71.07
CA THR A 154 32.08 -24.32 -70.39
C THR A 154 32.45 -25.02 -69.07
N PHE A 155 33.51 -25.84 -69.06
CA PHE A 155 33.96 -26.53 -67.84
C PHE A 155 34.46 -25.57 -66.76
N VAL A 156 35.27 -24.58 -67.12
CA VAL A 156 35.78 -23.57 -66.17
C VAL A 156 34.64 -22.71 -65.63
N LYS A 157 33.66 -22.36 -66.47
CA LYS A 157 32.46 -21.64 -66.03
C LYS A 157 31.65 -22.47 -65.03
N ALA A 158 31.41 -23.75 -65.33
CA ALA A 158 30.69 -24.66 -64.44
C ALA A 158 31.39 -24.81 -63.07
N ASP A 159 32.73 -24.90 -63.05
CA ASP A 159 33.50 -24.97 -61.80
C ASP A 159 33.39 -23.69 -60.97
N SER A 160 33.51 -22.54 -61.64
CA SER A 160 33.34 -21.24 -60.99
C SER A 160 31.93 -21.08 -60.41
N GLU A 161 30.90 -21.54 -61.12
CA GLU A 161 29.51 -21.52 -60.65
C GLU A 161 29.30 -22.45 -59.44
N ILE A 162 29.89 -23.64 -59.42
CA ILE A 162 29.82 -24.56 -58.27
C ILE A 162 30.49 -23.95 -57.03
N LEU A 163 31.68 -23.36 -57.18
CA LEU A 163 32.38 -22.69 -56.08
C LEU A 163 31.58 -21.52 -55.51
N LYS A 164 31.03 -20.68 -56.39
CA LYS A 164 30.16 -19.55 -55.99
C LYS A 164 28.91 -20.03 -55.27
N ALA A 165 28.23 -21.05 -55.82
CA ALA A 165 27.03 -21.62 -55.20
C ALA A 165 27.34 -22.20 -53.81
N GLN A 166 28.49 -22.86 -53.65
CA GLN A 166 28.91 -23.43 -52.38
C GLN A 166 29.27 -22.37 -51.33
N GLU A 167 29.92 -21.27 -51.73
CA GLU A 167 30.18 -20.13 -50.84
C GLU A 167 28.86 -19.48 -50.39
N GLN A 168 27.91 -19.30 -51.31
CA GLN A 168 26.58 -18.78 -51.02
C GLN A 168 25.80 -19.69 -50.05
N ASP A 169 25.81 -21.00 -50.28
CA ASP A 169 25.15 -21.99 -49.40
C ASP A 169 25.70 -21.92 -47.97
N LYS A 170 27.04 -21.84 -47.80
CA LYS A 170 27.68 -21.69 -46.48
C LYS A 170 27.27 -20.39 -45.79
N LYS A 171 27.26 -19.28 -46.53
CA LYS A 171 26.90 -17.96 -45.99
C LYS A 171 25.44 -17.93 -45.55
N LEU A 172 24.54 -18.44 -46.38
CA LEU A 172 23.10 -18.49 -46.09
C LEU A 172 22.81 -19.35 -44.87
N LEU A 173 23.46 -20.51 -44.76
CA LEU A 173 23.34 -21.43 -43.63
C LEU A 173 23.72 -20.75 -42.31
N LYS A 174 24.87 -20.08 -42.28
CA LYS A 174 25.33 -19.35 -41.10
C LYS A 174 24.36 -18.23 -40.73
N GLN A 175 23.92 -17.43 -41.71
CA GLN A 175 22.97 -16.34 -41.49
C GLN A 175 21.64 -16.84 -40.92
N GLN A 176 21.08 -17.94 -41.46
CA GLN A 176 19.82 -18.50 -40.98
C GLN A 176 19.95 -19.05 -39.55
N GLN A 177 21.09 -19.70 -39.24
CA GLN A 177 21.36 -20.22 -37.90
C GLN A 177 21.49 -19.08 -36.87
N ASP A 178 22.26 -18.03 -37.20
CA ASP A 178 22.45 -16.87 -36.33
C ASP A 178 21.11 -16.14 -36.08
N GLN A 179 20.33 -15.88 -37.14
CA GLN A 179 19.03 -15.21 -37.03
C GLN A 179 18.02 -15.97 -36.16
N VAL A 180 17.96 -17.29 -36.29
CA VAL A 180 17.02 -18.11 -35.53
C VAL A 180 17.44 -18.21 -34.06
N ASN A 181 18.73 -18.36 -33.78
CA ASN A 181 19.25 -18.37 -32.42
C ASN A 181 19.03 -17.02 -31.72
N GLU A 182 19.25 -15.91 -32.43
CA GLU A 182 18.99 -14.56 -31.91
C GLU A 182 17.50 -14.37 -31.59
N LYS A 183 16.60 -14.74 -32.50
CA LYS A 183 15.14 -14.71 -32.25
C LYS A 183 14.75 -15.53 -31.03
N LEU A 184 15.28 -16.75 -30.89
CA LEU A 184 14.98 -17.63 -29.77
C LEU A 184 15.45 -17.02 -28.44
N ASN A 185 16.67 -16.49 -28.38
CA ASN A 185 17.20 -15.82 -27.19
C ASN A 185 16.36 -14.60 -26.80
N ASN A 186 15.99 -13.76 -27.77
CA ASN A 186 15.17 -12.58 -27.52
C ASN A 186 13.78 -12.94 -26.96
N ILE A 187 13.10 -13.92 -27.59
CA ILE A 187 11.79 -14.38 -27.11
C ILE A 187 11.91 -14.97 -25.70
N GLN A 188 12.96 -15.74 -25.42
CA GLN A 188 13.15 -16.39 -24.13
C GLN A 188 13.51 -15.40 -23.01
N SER A 189 14.26 -14.34 -23.33
CA SER A 189 14.48 -13.20 -22.43
C SER A 189 13.17 -12.48 -22.13
N SER A 190 12.41 -12.08 -23.16
CA SER A 190 11.12 -11.41 -22.97
C SER A 190 10.13 -12.26 -22.16
N LEU A 191 10.14 -13.59 -22.33
CA LEU A 191 9.31 -14.50 -21.55
C LEU A 191 9.69 -14.49 -20.06
N ASN A 192 11.00 -14.45 -19.75
CA ASN A 192 11.46 -14.35 -18.37
C ASN A 192 11.07 -13.02 -17.73
N ASP A 193 11.20 -11.91 -18.46
CA ASP A 193 10.79 -10.58 -18.00
C ASP A 193 9.29 -10.53 -17.71
N LEU A 194 8.46 -11.09 -18.60
CA LEU A 194 7.01 -11.19 -18.38
C LEU A 194 6.66 -12.06 -17.17
N LYS A 195 7.40 -13.14 -16.92
CA LYS A 195 7.22 -13.98 -15.73
C LYS A 195 7.59 -13.23 -14.44
N GLN A 196 8.65 -12.44 -14.45
CA GLN A 196 9.00 -11.58 -13.32
C GLN A 196 7.95 -10.49 -13.09
N LEU A 197 7.49 -9.84 -14.16
CA LEU A 197 6.41 -8.86 -14.10
C LEU A 197 5.15 -9.48 -13.48
N LYS A 198 4.74 -10.67 -13.91
CA LYS A 198 3.60 -11.39 -13.32
C LYS A 198 3.75 -11.58 -11.81
N GLU A 199 4.93 -11.96 -11.34
CA GLU A 199 5.16 -12.15 -9.91
C GLU A 199 5.11 -10.81 -9.16
N SER A 200 5.66 -9.72 -9.71
CA SER A 200 5.53 -8.38 -9.10
C SER A 200 4.07 -7.92 -9.01
N ILE A 201 3.26 -8.19 -10.04
CA ILE A 201 1.85 -7.80 -10.06
C ILE A 201 1.06 -8.59 -9.01
N LYS A 202 1.40 -9.87 -8.80
CA LYS A 202 0.80 -10.70 -7.75
C LYS A 202 1.10 -10.13 -6.35
N TYR A 203 2.31 -9.65 -6.10
CA TYR A 203 2.63 -9.00 -4.82
C TYR A 203 1.88 -7.67 -4.64
N GLN A 204 1.80 -6.85 -5.70
CA GLN A 204 1.00 -5.62 -5.67
C GLN A 204 -0.48 -5.90 -5.32
N LEU A 205 -1.06 -6.96 -5.88
CA LEU A 205 -2.44 -7.36 -5.57
C LEU A 205 -2.60 -7.79 -4.10
N ALA A 206 -1.64 -8.52 -3.54
CA ALA A 206 -1.66 -8.95 -2.15
C ALA A 206 -1.53 -7.76 -1.17
N ASP A 207 -0.65 -6.82 -1.47
CA ASP A 207 -0.44 -5.59 -0.69
C ASP A 207 -1.68 -4.70 -0.71
N GLN A 208 -2.26 -4.46 -1.90
CA GLN A 208 -3.52 -3.73 -2.05
C GLN A 208 -4.65 -4.39 -1.25
N LYS A 209 -4.73 -5.72 -1.24
CA LYS A 209 -5.72 -6.44 -0.43
C LYS A 209 -5.48 -6.29 1.08
N SER A 210 -4.22 -6.37 1.52
CA SER A 210 -3.84 -6.16 2.92
C SER A 210 -4.18 -4.74 3.38
N MET A 211 -3.92 -3.74 2.54
CA MET A 211 -4.27 -2.35 2.80
C MET A 211 -5.78 -2.14 2.87
N MET A 212 -6.55 -2.82 2.01
CA MET A 212 -8.01 -2.79 2.06
C MET A 212 -8.55 -3.35 3.38
N GLN A 213 -7.94 -4.42 3.90
CA GLN A 213 -8.27 -4.99 5.20
C GLN A 213 -7.93 -4.03 6.34
N ALA A 214 -6.72 -3.46 6.34
CA ALA A 214 -6.31 -2.50 7.36
C ALA A 214 -7.23 -1.26 7.39
N LEU A 215 -7.64 -0.75 6.23
CA LEU A 215 -8.61 0.35 6.14
C LEU A 215 -9.99 -0.03 6.69
N ASP A 216 -10.45 -1.27 6.49
CA ASP A 216 -11.72 -1.73 7.05
C ASP A 216 -11.65 -1.87 8.58
N GLU A 217 -10.54 -2.39 9.12
CA GLU A 217 -10.29 -2.45 10.56
C GLU A 217 -10.24 -1.04 11.18
N GLN A 218 -9.57 -0.09 10.53
CA GLN A 218 -9.54 1.31 10.97
C GLN A 218 -10.95 1.92 11.01
N LYS A 219 -11.75 1.70 9.97
CA LYS A 219 -13.13 2.16 9.91
C LYS A 219 -13.97 1.59 11.05
N GLN A 220 -13.83 0.31 11.37
CA GLN A 220 -14.53 -0.35 12.49
C GLN A 220 -14.09 0.23 13.85
N SER A 221 -12.79 0.48 14.03
CA SER A 221 -12.26 1.10 15.25
C SER A 221 -12.81 2.52 15.44
N ILE A 222 -12.76 3.36 14.41
CA ILE A 222 -13.30 4.73 14.47
C ILE A 222 -14.81 4.71 14.71
N ALA A 223 -15.55 3.78 14.10
CA ALA A 223 -17.00 3.64 14.35
C ALA A 223 -17.29 3.30 15.82
N SER A 224 -16.49 2.43 16.44
CA SER A 224 -16.60 2.08 17.86
C SER A 224 -16.30 3.28 18.77
N GLU A 225 -15.28 4.08 18.44
CA GLU A 225 -14.96 5.31 19.17
C GLU A 225 -16.08 6.36 19.05
N ILE A 226 -16.68 6.53 17.87
CA ILE A 226 -17.85 7.40 17.68
C ILE A 226 -19.01 6.93 18.55
N SER A 227 -19.27 5.62 18.62
CA SER A 227 -20.32 5.06 19.49
C SER A 227 -20.07 5.39 20.97
N ASN A 228 -18.83 5.21 21.44
CA ASN A 228 -18.45 5.54 22.82
C ASN A 228 -18.58 7.04 23.12
N LEU A 229 -18.18 7.90 22.19
CA LEU A 229 -18.33 9.36 22.31
C LEU A 229 -19.82 9.77 22.35
N LYS A 230 -20.67 9.15 21.53
CA LYS A 230 -22.12 9.36 21.56
C LYS A 230 -22.73 8.94 22.90
N ALA A 231 -22.34 7.79 23.44
CA ALA A 231 -22.80 7.33 24.75
C ALA A 231 -22.37 8.31 25.87
N GLN A 232 -21.14 8.82 25.83
CA GLN A 232 -20.67 9.86 26.75
C GLN A 232 -21.50 11.14 26.62
N ALA A 233 -21.78 11.61 25.39
CA ALA A 233 -22.62 12.77 25.16
C ALA A 233 -24.04 12.60 25.75
N SER A 234 -24.67 11.43 25.57
CA SER A 234 -25.98 11.12 26.16
C SER A 234 -25.94 11.14 27.68
N SER A 235 -24.88 10.61 28.30
CA SER A 235 -24.72 10.64 29.76
C SER A 235 -24.52 12.05 30.32
N LEU A 236 -23.74 12.89 29.61
CA LEU A 236 -23.54 14.31 29.97
C LEU A 236 -24.84 15.12 29.83
N ASN A 237 -25.64 14.85 28.80
CA ASN A 237 -26.94 15.50 28.63
C ASN A 237 -27.93 15.12 29.75
N ALA A 238 -27.92 13.85 30.18
CA ALA A 238 -28.70 13.41 31.33
C ALA A 238 -28.26 14.10 32.65
N GLN A 239 -26.96 14.28 32.85
CA GLN A 239 -26.41 15.04 33.98
C GLN A 239 -26.79 16.52 33.94
N GLU A 240 -26.71 17.16 32.77
CA GLU A 240 -27.14 18.55 32.56
C GLU A 240 -28.62 18.73 32.92
N LYS A 241 -29.48 17.81 32.45
CA LYS A 241 -30.92 17.83 32.74
C LYS A 241 -31.24 17.60 34.22
N GLN A 242 -30.43 16.81 34.93
CA GLN A 242 -30.56 16.62 36.37
C GLN A 242 -30.11 17.87 37.15
N ALA A 243 -28.99 18.48 36.77
CA ALA A 243 -28.50 19.71 37.38
C ALA A 243 -29.49 20.87 37.18
N LEU A 244 -30.05 21.03 35.98
CA LEU A 244 -31.10 22.03 35.68
C LEU A 244 -32.36 21.83 36.53
N LYS A 245 -32.83 20.57 36.70
CA LYS A 245 -33.98 20.26 37.55
C LYS A 245 -33.73 20.54 39.03
N GLN A 246 -32.52 20.35 39.53
CA GLN A 246 -32.16 20.70 40.91
C GLN A 246 -32.15 22.21 41.10
N LEU A 247 -31.56 22.94 40.15
CA LEU A 247 -31.50 24.40 40.12
C LEU A 247 -32.91 25.04 40.10
N GLU A 248 -33.84 24.48 39.31
CA GLU A 248 -35.22 24.94 39.23
C GLU A 248 -36.01 24.70 40.54
N LYS A 249 -35.80 23.53 41.19
CA LYS A 249 -36.42 23.25 42.49
C LYS A 249 -35.93 24.20 43.58
N GLU A 250 -34.63 24.47 43.61
CA GLU A 250 -34.00 25.32 44.63
C GLU A 250 -34.36 26.80 44.42
N GLN A 251 -34.50 27.26 43.16
CA GLN A 251 -35.06 28.58 42.83
C GLN A 251 -36.54 28.72 43.21
N ALA A 252 -37.32 27.65 43.12
CA ALA A 252 -38.71 27.64 43.55
C ALA A 252 -38.85 27.63 45.08
N GLU A 253 -37.90 27.03 45.80
CA GLU A 253 -37.85 27.02 47.27
C GLU A 253 -37.37 28.36 47.84
N THR A 254 -36.32 28.96 47.27
CA THR A 254 -35.84 30.31 47.65
C THR A 254 -36.90 31.39 47.38
N LYS A 255 -37.63 31.35 46.26
CA LYS A 255 -38.77 32.26 46.01
C LYS A 255 -39.91 32.08 47.02
N LYS A 256 -40.10 30.88 47.58
CA LYS A 256 -41.10 30.61 48.63
C LYS A 256 -40.64 31.07 50.02
N GLU A 257 -39.34 31.15 50.28
CA GLU A 257 -38.78 31.73 51.51
C GLU A 257 -38.71 33.27 51.45
N GLU A 258 -38.40 33.86 50.29
CA GLU A 258 -38.44 35.32 50.09
C GLU A 258 -39.86 35.89 50.22
N THR A 259 -40.88 35.17 49.74
CA THR A 259 -42.29 35.58 49.93
C THR A 259 -42.77 35.45 51.38
N LYS A 260 -42.23 34.51 52.17
CA LYS A 260 -42.51 34.40 53.62
C LYS A 260 -41.81 35.47 54.45
N THR A 261 -40.64 35.95 54.02
CA THR A 261 -39.88 37.00 54.73
C THR A 261 -40.44 38.41 54.47
N ALA A 262 -41.17 38.60 53.36
CA ALA A 262 -41.86 39.85 53.05
C ALA A 262 -43.18 40.05 53.83
N GLU A 263 -43.79 38.99 54.37
CA GLU A 263 -45.03 39.08 55.16
C GLU A 263 -44.80 39.40 56.66
N ASP A 264 -43.57 39.26 57.18
CA ASP A 264 -43.26 39.46 58.61
C ASP A 264 -42.77 40.89 58.97
N GLN A 265 -42.67 41.81 57.99
CA GLN A 265 -42.20 43.20 58.21
C GLN A 265 -43.28 44.30 58.14
N SER A 266 -44.57 43.94 58.04
CA SER A 266 -45.66 44.93 57.85
C SER A 266 -46.80 44.79 58.86
N THR A 267 -46.51 44.82 60.16
CA THR A 267 -47.49 45.20 61.19
C THR A 267 -46.83 45.91 62.37
N THR A 268 -46.72 47.24 62.33
CA THR A 268 -46.94 48.18 63.47
C THR A 268 -46.81 49.63 62.97
N SER A 269 -47.94 50.26 62.68
CA SER A 269 -48.31 51.63 63.10
C SER A 269 -49.40 52.21 62.19
N THR A 270 -50.62 52.02 62.66
CA THR A 270 -51.84 52.81 62.47
C THR A 270 -51.55 54.33 62.43
N ASN A 271 -52.10 55.09 61.49
CA ASN A 271 -53.43 55.72 61.63
C ASN A 271 -53.64 56.93 60.67
N SER A 272 -54.88 57.02 60.15
CA SER A 272 -55.64 58.24 59.76
C SER A 272 -55.18 59.07 58.53
N SER A 273 -56.03 59.52 57.59
CA SER A 273 -57.50 59.58 57.50
C SER A 273 -57.96 59.96 56.07
N SER A 274 -59.22 59.59 55.77
CA SER A 274 -60.27 60.30 54.97
C SER A 274 -60.08 60.49 53.45
N ASN A 275 -60.89 59.82 52.62
CA ASN A 275 -62.14 60.27 51.93
C ASN A 275 -61.83 60.43 50.42
N ASP A 276 -62.66 60.20 49.40
CA ASP A 276 -64.07 59.80 49.23
C ASP A 276 -64.25 59.46 47.72
N ASN A 277 -65.19 58.55 47.40
CA ASN A 277 -65.92 58.33 46.12
C ASN A 277 -65.17 58.19 44.77
N SER A 278 -65.57 57.43 43.75
CA SER A 278 -66.67 56.50 43.42
C SER A 278 -66.42 56.06 41.97
N ASP A 279 -66.64 54.80 41.56
CA ASP A 279 -67.53 54.48 40.40
C ASP A 279 -67.75 52.97 40.18
N GLN A 280 -68.94 52.70 39.66
CA GLN A 280 -69.67 51.48 39.37
C GLN A 280 -69.16 50.71 38.13
N THR A 281 -69.02 49.37 38.21
CA THR A 281 -69.91 48.31 37.65
C THR A 281 -70.30 48.47 36.17
N VAL A 282 -70.20 47.43 35.31
CA VAL A 282 -71.21 46.36 35.21
C VAL A 282 -70.79 45.27 34.19
N GLN A 283 -70.95 43.99 34.60
CA GLN A 283 -71.42 42.79 33.87
C GLN A 283 -70.62 42.17 32.70
N THR A 284 -70.60 40.85 32.43
CA THR A 284 -71.02 39.58 33.10
C THR A 284 -70.61 38.40 32.22
N SER A 285 -70.37 37.23 32.85
CA SER A 285 -70.70 35.80 32.53
C SER A 285 -70.76 35.28 31.08
N ASP A 286 -70.72 33.99 30.72
CA ASP A 286 -70.84 32.65 31.31
C ASP A 286 -70.33 31.69 30.18
N ASP A 287 -69.58 30.61 30.44
CA ASP A 287 -70.05 29.23 30.63
C ASP A 287 -69.82 28.31 29.40
N SER A 288 -69.51 27.04 29.71
CA SER A 288 -69.83 25.81 28.96
C SER A 288 -69.09 25.37 27.68
N ASN A 289 -68.36 24.25 27.86
CA ASN A 289 -68.64 22.92 27.28
C ASN A 289 -68.12 22.50 25.88
N ASN A 290 -67.50 21.31 25.90
CA ASN A 290 -67.60 20.19 24.94
C ASN A 290 -66.65 20.06 23.71
N ASN A 291 -65.83 19.01 23.79
CA ASN A 291 -65.89 17.76 22.99
C ASN A 291 -64.72 17.37 22.07
N ASN A 292 -64.38 16.08 22.23
CA ASN A 292 -63.89 15.08 21.25
C ASN A 292 -62.43 15.21 20.76
N SER A 293 -61.53 14.30 21.19
CA SER A 293 -61.26 12.94 20.65
C SER A 293 -60.19 13.01 19.57
N SER A 294 -59.14 12.20 19.57
CA SER A 294 -59.15 10.75 19.73
C SER A 294 -57.73 10.23 20.09
N ASP A 295 -57.70 9.24 20.99
CA ASP A 295 -57.02 7.94 20.86
C ASP A 295 -55.56 7.85 20.40
N GLN A 296 -54.73 6.95 20.93
CA GLN A 296 -54.81 6.01 22.06
C GLN A 296 -53.42 5.36 22.12
N SER A 297 -53.01 4.98 23.34
CA SER A 297 -52.43 3.68 23.76
C SER A 297 -51.30 3.07 22.90
N SER A 298 -50.32 2.34 23.40
CA SER A 298 -50.08 1.49 24.59
C SER A 298 -48.68 0.89 24.29
N SER A 299 -47.88 0.23 25.12
CA SER A 299 -47.84 -0.29 26.50
C SER A 299 -46.35 -0.68 26.65
N SER A 300 -45.63 -0.27 27.68
CA SER A 300 -45.54 -0.92 29.00
C SER A 300 -45.04 -2.37 29.00
N ASN A 301 -44.08 -2.60 29.91
CA ASN A 301 -43.83 -3.83 30.69
C ASN A 301 -43.01 -4.96 30.01
N ASP A 302 -42.14 -5.72 30.66
CA ASP A 302 -41.72 -5.93 32.06
C ASP A 302 -40.42 -6.78 32.00
N SER A 303 -39.30 -6.38 32.62
CA SER A 303 -38.69 -6.92 33.85
C SER A 303 -38.19 -8.38 33.89
N SER A 304 -36.95 -8.47 34.43
CA SER A 304 -36.36 -9.54 35.26
C SER A 304 -35.73 -10.78 34.56
N THR A 305 -34.40 -10.92 34.70
CA THR A 305 -33.64 -11.95 35.50
C THR A 305 -33.43 -13.26 34.71
N HIS A 306 -32.34 -14.04 34.76
CA HIS A 306 -31.24 -14.27 35.70
C HIS A 306 -30.14 -15.14 35.00
N VAL A 307 -28.85 -14.92 35.35
CA VAL A 307 -27.79 -15.88 35.75
C VAL A 307 -27.33 -17.08 34.85
N SER A 308 -26.02 -17.10 34.51
CA SER A 308 -24.98 -18.15 34.81
C SER A 308 -23.78 -18.04 33.84
N ASN A 309 -22.56 -17.71 34.28
CA ASN A 309 -21.45 -18.61 34.70
C ASN A 309 -20.99 -19.64 33.64
N ASP A 310 -19.74 -19.55 33.16
CA ASP A 310 -18.70 -20.58 33.40
C ASP A 310 -17.28 -20.09 33.03
N LYS A 311 -16.29 -20.61 33.77
CA LYS A 311 -14.84 -20.41 33.71
C LYS A 311 -14.18 -21.50 32.84
N GLY A 312 -12.96 -21.24 32.35
CA GLY A 312 -12.11 -22.31 31.84
C GLY A 312 -10.73 -21.85 31.39
N SER A 313 -9.77 -21.94 32.31
CA SER A 313 -8.35 -21.65 32.14
C SER A 313 -7.61 -22.91 31.67
N THR A 314 -6.62 -22.80 30.79
CA THR A 314 -5.45 -23.70 30.77
C THR A 314 -4.20 -23.01 30.26
N SER A 315 -3.18 -23.03 31.10
CA SER A 315 -1.78 -22.71 30.84
C SER A 315 -1.01 -23.94 30.34
N SER A 316 -0.06 -23.75 29.43
CA SER A 316 1.19 -24.53 29.45
C SER A 316 2.34 -23.78 28.79
N SER A 317 3.33 -23.51 29.63
CA SER A 317 4.70 -23.09 29.34
C SER A 317 5.47 -24.11 28.49
N SER A 318 6.42 -23.63 27.69
CA SER A 318 7.74 -24.26 27.52
C SER A 318 8.79 -23.24 27.10
N ARG A 319 9.89 -23.25 27.86
CA ARG A 319 11.10 -22.43 27.74
C ARG A 319 12.18 -23.20 26.99
N SER A 320 12.95 -22.46 26.18
CA SER A 320 14.38 -22.57 25.86
C SER A 320 15.07 -23.94 25.81
N ASN A 321 15.76 -24.21 24.69
CA ASN A 321 17.19 -24.55 24.80
C ASN A 321 18.03 -24.01 23.63
N HIS A 322 19.23 -23.60 24.00
CA HIS A 322 20.28 -22.96 23.22
C HIS A 322 21.35 -24.02 22.90
N SER A 323 21.88 -24.08 21.68
CA SER A 323 23.27 -24.53 21.45
C SER A 323 23.80 -24.10 20.09
N SER A 324 25.09 -23.78 20.12
CA SER A 324 25.90 -23.01 19.19
C SER A 324 26.57 -23.82 18.07
N ASN A 325 27.04 -23.05 17.08
CA ASN A 325 28.25 -23.22 16.26
C ASN A 325 28.49 -24.50 15.46
N ASN A 326 28.49 -24.36 14.12
CA ASN A 326 29.77 -24.37 13.39
C ASN A 326 29.67 -23.76 11.98
N GLN A 327 30.45 -22.68 11.75
CA GLN A 327 31.04 -22.34 10.44
C GLN A 327 32.14 -23.39 10.11
N PRO A 328 32.60 -23.59 8.85
CA PRO A 328 32.99 -22.58 7.85
C PRO A 328 32.39 -22.91 6.46
N SER A 329 32.62 -22.29 5.31
CA SER A 329 33.68 -21.45 4.74
C SER A 329 33.12 -20.75 3.49
N ARG A 330 33.82 -19.72 3.05
CA ARG A 330 33.58 -18.85 1.89
C ARG A 330 33.51 -19.61 0.55
N SER A 331 32.57 -19.18 -0.30
CA SER A 331 32.79 -19.12 -1.75
C SER A 331 31.95 -18.00 -2.35
N HIS A 332 32.63 -16.94 -2.80
CA HIS A 332 32.13 -15.93 -3.71
C HIS A 332 31.64 -16.62 -5.00
N ALA A 333 30.36 -16.48 -5.31
CA ALA A 333 29.84 -16.67 -6.65
C ALA A 333 28.68 -15.68 -6.88
N THR A 334 28.85 -14.89 -7.92
CA THR A 334 28.02 -13.83 -8.46
C THR A 334 26.54 -14.24 -8.57
N ALA A 335 25.69 -13.67 -7.73
CA ALA A 335 24.23 -13.84 -7.79
C ALA A 335 23.58 -12.50 -8.18
N THR A 336 23.46 -12.27 -9.48
CA THR A 336 22.78 -11.10 -10.02
C THR A 336 21.28 -11.37 -10.13
N SER A 337 20.49 -10.49 -9.49
CA SER A 337 19.11 -10.07 -9.80
C SER A 337 17.91 -11.04 -9.68
N LYS A 338 17.87 -11.91 -8.67
CA LYS A 338 16.58 -12.50 -8.21
C LYS A 338 16.17 -12.14 -6.78
N GLY A 339 17.09 -11.57 -5.99
CA GLY A 339 16.87 -11.21 -4.59
C GLY A 339 16.23 -9.83 -4.38
N GLY A 340 16.49 -8.86 -5.25
CA GLY A 340 16.06 -7.47 -5.05
C GLY A 340 14.55 -7.31 -4.91
N SER A 341 13.78 -7.90 -5.82
CA SER A 341 12.30 -7.84 -5.77
C SER A 341 11.73 -8.57 -4.54
N SER A 342 12.23 -9.75 -4.18
CA SER A 342 11.73 -10.47 -2.98
C SER A 342 12.01 -9.72 -1.68
N THR A 343 13.15 -9.03 -1.59
CA THR A 343 13.54 -8.27 -0.41
C THR A 343 12.73 -6.99 -0.28
N ILE A 344 12.49 -6.27 -1.38
CA ILE A 344 11.62 -5.08 -1.41
C ILE A 344 10.22 -5.45 -0.92
N GLU A 345 9.65 -6.54 -1.44
CA GLU A 345 8.29 -6.95 -1.04
C GLU A 345 8.22 -7.44 0.41
N ALA A 346 9.26 -8.10 0.92
CA ALA A 346 9.32 -8.46 2.34
C ALA A 346 9.29 -7.21 3.24
N ALA A 347 10.00 -6.15 2.84
CA ALA A 347 10.05 -4.90 3.60
C ALA A 347 8.68 -4.19 3.59
N ILE A 348 8.08 -4.07 2.40
CA ILE A 348 6.77 -3.45 2.26
C ILE A 348 5.71 -4.26 2.99
N SER A 349 5.69 -5.59 2.83
CA SER A 349 4.74 -6.46 3.52
C SER A 349 4.85 -6.33 5.03
N ALA A 350 6.06 -6.25 5.58
CA ALA A 350 6.25 -6.04 7.01
C ALA A 350 5.70 -4.66 7.45
N GLY A 351 6.03 -3.60 6.71
CA GLY A 351 5.53 -2.26 6.98
C GLY A 351 4.00 -2.16 6.90
N SER A 352 3.39 -2.78 5.89
CA SER A 352 1.93 -2.77 5.67
C SER A 352 1.16 -3.41 6.83
N THR A 353 1.76 -4.34 7.59
CA THR A 353 1.12 -4.90 8.80
C THR A 353 0.91 -3.89 9.92
N LEU A 354 1.61 -2.74 9.88
CA LEU A 354 1.52 -1.70 10.90
C LEU A 354 0.53 -0.59 10.52
N ILE A 355 -0.10 -0.66 9.35
CA ILE A 355 -1.06 0.35 8.91
C ILE A 355 -2.19 0.46 9.93
N GLY A 356 -2.36 1.63 10.54
CA GLY A 356 -3.35 1.86 11.60
C GLY A 356 -2.99 1.34 13.00
N HIS A 357 -1.82 0.72 13.17
CA HIS A 357 -1.35 0.18 14.46
C HIS A 357 -0.17 0.96 15.06
N SER A 358 0.52 1.79 14.28
CA SER A 358 1.52 2.75 14.79
C SER A 358 0.86 4.10 15.09
N PRO A 359 0.95 4.66 16.29
CA PRO A 359 0.40 5.99 16.60
C PRO A 359 1.32 7.17 16.26
N TYR A 360 2.42 6.95 15.50
CA TYR A 360 3.52 7.88 15.26
C TYR A 360 4.18 8.43 16.54
N LYS A 361 5.51 8.42 16.56
CA LYS A 361 6.32 9.06 17.61
C LYS A 361 7.55 9.67 16.99
N PHE A 362 7.63 11.00 16.99
CA PHE A 362 8.83 11.71 16.57
C PHE A 362 10.05 11.24 17.37
N GLY A 363 11.11 10.80 16.71
CA GLY A 363 12.27 10.21 17.39
C GLY A 363 12.08 8.74 17.83
N GLY A 364 10.91 8.15 17.60
CA GLY A 364 10.57 6.76 17.92
C GLY A 364 11.36 5.71 17.13
N GLY A 365 11.11 4.44 17.37
CA GLY A 365 11.71 3.30 16.66
C GLY A 365 13.20 3.06 16.96
N ARG A 366 13.82 3.81 17.87
CA ARG A 366 15.26 3.72 18.21
C ARG A 366 15.55 2.95 19.48
N THR A 367 14.51 2.63 20.24
CA THR A 367 14.60 1.79 21.45
C THR A 367 13.80 0.51 21.26
N ALA A 368 14.18 -0.55 21.98
CA ALA A 368 13.42 -1.80 21.97
C ALA A 368 11.97 -1.61 22.44
N SER A 369 11.74 -0.67 23.37
CA SER A 369 10.40 -0.33 23.83
C SER A 369 9.58 0.33 22.73
N ASP A 370 10.17 1.24 21.96
CA ASP A 370 9.45 1.89 20.87
C ASP A 370 9.07 0.88 19.78
N ILE A 371 10.01 0.02 19.38
CA ILE A 371 9.76 -1.03 18.39
C ILE A 371 8.65 -1.99 18.86
N ALA A 372 8.71 -2.43 20.12
CA ALA A 372 7.73 -3.37 20.68
C ALA A 372 6.31 -2.79 20.80
N ASN A 373 6.16 -1.46 20.82
CA ASN A 373 4.87 -0.79 20.87
C ASN A 373 4.51 -0.10 19.55
N HIS A 374 5.24 -0.43 18.47
CA HIS A 374 5.10 0.17 17.14
C HIS A 374 5.13 1.70 17.15
N LEU A 375 5.94 2.31 18.02
CA LEU A 375 6.09 3.76 18.12
C LEU A 375 7.24 4.21 17.21
N PHE A 376 6.98 4.45 15.93
CA PHE A 376 8.02 4.86 14.98
C PHE A 376 7.89 6.33 14.55
N ASP A 377 8.99 6.91 14.08
CA ASP A 377 8.95 8.01 13.13
C ASP A 377 9.16 7.49 11.70
N CYS A 378 8.98 8.34 10.70
CA CYS A 378 9.11 7.95 9.29
C CYS A 378 10.42 7.21 8.95
N SER A 379 11.56 7.73 9.42
CA SER A 379 12.87 7.17 9.13
C SER A 379 13.15 5.84 9.83
N SER A 380 12.74 5.72 11.10
CA SER A 380 12.90 4.50 11.88
C SER A 380 11.92 3.43 11.45
N PHE A 381 10.72 3.80 10.98
CA PHE A 381 9.77 2.91 10.33
C PHE A 381 10.36 2.34 9.04
N VAL A 382 10.85 3.20 8.13
CA VAL A 382 11.51 2.75 6.89
C VAL A 382 12.68 1.83 7.22
N HIS A 383 13.54 2.22 8.16
CA HIS A 383 14.65 1.38 8.61
C HIS A 383 14.16 0.01 9.13
N TRP A 384 13.15 0.01 10.00
CA TRP A 384 12.59 -1.21 10.58
C TRP A 384 11.99 -2.12 9.50
N ALA A 385 11.21 -1.58 8.56
CA ALA A 385 10.59 -2.32 7.47
C ALA A 385 11.66 -3.03 6.62
N PHE A 386 12.70 -2.31 6.20
CA PHE A 386 13.82 -2.92 5.47
C PHE A 386 14.63 -3.90 6.31
N ALA A 387 14.76 -3.67 7.62
CA ALA A 387 15.42 -4.61 8.53
C ALA A 387 14.65 -5.94 8.65
N GLN A 388 13.32 -5.93 8.59
CA GLN A 388 12.52 -7.17 8.52
C GLN A 388 12.82 -7.99 7.26
N ALA A 389 13.23 -7.32 6.18
CA ALA A 389 13.69 -7.97 4.95
C ALA A 389 15.18 -8.32 4.93
N GLY A 390 15.90 -8.09 6.04
CA GLY A 390 17.34 -8.34 6.14
C GLY A 390 18.21 -7.24 5.53
N VAL A 391 17.65 -6.06 5.23
CA VAL A 391 18.38 -4.91 4.67
C VAL A 391 18.69 -3.90 5.75
N ASN A 392 19.97 -3.61 5.95
CA ASN A 392 20.42 -2.66 6.96
C ASN A 392 20.56 -1.26 6.36
N LEU A 393 19.71 -0.33 6.82
CA LEU A 393 19.74 1.09 6.41
C LEU A 393 20.38 2.01 7.47
N GLY A 394 21.37 1.55 8.24
CA GLY A 394 22.15 2.41 9.15
C GLY A 394 21.93 2.18 10.66
N GLY A 395 21.45 1.00 11.05
CA GLY A 395 21.19 0.63 12.46
C GLY A 395 20.13 1.49 13.18
N ALA A 396 20.00 1.29 14.49
CA ALA A 396 18.95 1.93 15.33
C ALA A 396 19.01 3.47 15.40
N GLY A 397 20.05 4.10 14.83
CA GLY A 397 20.19 5.56 14.74
C GLY A 397 19.70 6.16 13.41
N ALA A 398 19.17 5.34 12.49
CA ALA A 398 18.71 5.80 11.20
C ALA A 398 17.73 6.99 11.31
N ASN A 399 18.00 8.02 10.53
CA ASN A 399 17.20 9.23 10.40
C ASN A 399 17.16 9.69 8.94
N THR A 400 16.30 10.65 8.60
CA THR A 400 16.14 11.05 7.19
C THR A 400 17.44 11.56 6.55
N ASP A 401 18.32 12.23 7.31
CA ASP A 401 19.61 12.74 6.82
C ASP A 401 20.61 11.62 6.50
N THR A 402 20.57 10.53 7.25
CA THR A 402 21.36 9.33 6.92
C THR A 402 20.79 8.59 5.72
N LEU A 403 19.46 8.42 5.67
CA LEU A 403 18.79 7.65 4.62
C LEU A 403 18.89 8.32 3.24
N VAL A 404 18.83 9.65 3.19
CA VAL A 404 18.97 10.41 1.94
C VAL A 404 20.39 10.30 1.35
N GLY A 405 21.38 9.84 2.12
CA GLY A 405 22.74 9.56 1.64
C GLY A 405 22.95 8.13 1.15
N LEU A 406 21.98 7.22 1.33
CA LEU A 406 22.12 5.81 0.97
C LEU A 406 21.73 5.52 -0.48
N GLY A 407 22.24 4.41 -0.99
CA GLY A 407 21.83 3.86 -2.29
C GLY A 407 22.23 4.74 -3.48
N THR A 408 21.56 4.52 -4.60
CA THR A 408 21.76 5.32 -5.83
C THR A 408 20.68 6.40 -5.95
N PRO A 409 21.02 7.65 -6.33
CA PRO A 409 20.01 8.65 -6.66
C PRO A 409 19.15 8.19 -7.84
N VAL A 410 17.84 8.43 -7.74
CA VAL A 410 16.86 8.08 -8.78
C VAL A 410 16.12 9.35 -9.21
N SER A 411 15.96 9.52 -10.51
CA SER A 411 15.13 10.61 -11.04
C SER A 411 13.63 10.33 -10.79
N PRO A 412 12.78 11.34 -10.55
CA PRO A 412 11.35 11.11 -10.33
C PRO A 412 10.64 10.28 -11.43
N SER A 413 11.10 10.40 -12.69
CA SER A 413 10.60 9.62 -13.83
C SER A 413 10.99 8.14 -13.81
N GLU A 414 11.98 7.76 -13.00
CA GLU A 414 12.52 6.40 -12.92
C GLU A 414 12.20 5.72 -11.58
N LEU A 415 11.30 6.31 -10.79
CA LEU A 415 10.84 5.75 -9.54
C LEU A 415 10.31 4.34 -9.74
N LYS A 416 10.85 3.41 -8.96
CA LYS A 416 10.44 2.02 -8.89
C LYS A 416 10.01 1.70 -7.47
N ARG A 417 9.10 0.73 -7.36
CA ARG A 417 8.65 0.21 -6.07
C ARG A 417 9.85 -0.19 -5.21
N GLY A 418 9.85 0.22 -3.94
CA GLY A 418 10.97 0.04 -3.01
C GLY A 418 11.96 1.21 -2.96
N ASP A 419 11.90 2.17 -3.89
CA ASP A 419 12.71 3.38 -3.79
C ASP A 419 12.26 4.22 -2.59
N LEU A 420 13.21 4.82 -1.89
CA LEU A 420 12.92 5.78 -0.82
C LEU A 420 12.61 7.14 -1.44
N VAL A 421 11.47 7.73 -1.07
CA VAL A 421 11.04 9.07 -1.50
C VAL A 421 11.11 10.04 -0.33
N PHE A 422 11.61 11.25 -0.57
CA PHE A 422 11.85 12.25 0.47
C PHE A 422 11.00 13.50 0.22
N PHE A 423 10.57 14.14 1.31
CA PHE A 423 9.70 15.31 1.26
C PHE A 423 10.18 16.42 2.19
N ASP A 424 10.00 17.66 1.76
CA ASP A 424 10.25 18.88 2.51
C ASP A 424 9.03 19.20 3.38
N THR A 425 9.11 18.79 4.65
CA THR A 425 8.04 18.98 5.64
C THR A 425 8.46 20.04 6.67
N TYR A 426 8.90 19.62 7.86
CA TYR A 426 9.40 20.53 8.91
C TYR A 426 10.85 20.99 8.67
N LYS A 427 11.55 20.35 7.73
CA LYS A 427 12.87 20.71 7.19
C LYS A 427 13.01 20.12 5.79
N THR A 428 14.07 20.51 5.08
CA THR A 428 14.46 19.83 3.84
C THR A 428 14.74 18.35 4.10
N ASN A 429 14.16 17.46 3.28
CA ASN A 429 14.16 16.01 3.53
C ASN A 429 13.69 15.65 4.95
N GLY A 430 12.65 16.35 5.44
CA GLY A 430 12.08 16.15 6.76
C GLY A 430 11.28 14.85 6.88
N HIS A 431 10.81 14.30 5.77
CA HIS A 431 10.03 13.06 5.76
C HIS A 431 10.55 12.05 4.73
N VAL A 432 10.32 10.76 4.98
CA VAL A 432 10.71 9.67 4.09
C VAL A 432 9.63 8.59 4.06
N GLY A 433 9.43 8.00 2.88
CA GLY A 433 8.56 6.84 2.70
C GLY A 433 9.13 5.85 1.69
N ILE A 434 8.51 4.67 1.62
CA ILE A 434 8.84 3.61 0.66
C ILE A 434 7.87 3.73 -0.51
N TYR A 435 8.37 4.00 -1.71
CA TYR A 435 7.53 4.12 -2.90
C TYR A 435 6.88 2.77 -3.24
N LEU A 436 5.56 2.77 -3.44
CA LEU A 436 4.77 1.57 -3.73
C LEU A 436 4.48 1.39 -5.22
N GLY A 437 4.71 2.43 -6.04
CA GLY A 437 4.28 2.50 -7.43
C GLY A 437 3.05 3.39 -7.61
N ASN A 438 2.77 3.82 -8.85
CA ASN A 438 1.60 4.61 -9.25
C ASN A 438 1.38 5.92 -8.46
N GLY A 439 2.44 6.50 -7.89
CA GLY A 439 2.34 7.71 -7.08
C GLY A 439 1.92 7.46 -5.63
N SER A 440 1.88 6.22 -5.16
CA SER A 440 1.63 5.89 -3.75
C SER A 440 2.93 5.56 -3.00
N PHE A 441 2.96 5.82 -1.70
CA PHE A 441 4.09 5.48 -0.84
C PHE A 441 3.62 5.08 0.56
N LEU A 442 4.38 4.19 1.21
CA LEU A 442 4.16 3.73 2.58
C LEU A 442 5.08 4.50 3.53
N ASP A 443 4.52 5.10 4.56
CA ASP A 443 5.25 5.95 5.50
C ASP A 443 4.68 5.83 6.92
N ASP A 444 5.33 6.49 7.88
CA ASP A 444 4.78 6.74 9.21
C ASP A 444 4.75 8.24 9.49
N ASN A 445 3.56 8.84 9.64
CA ASN A 445 3.36 10.28 9.80
C ASN A 445 2.46 10.65 10.98
N SER A 446 2.55 11.91 11.42
CA SER A 446 1.85 12.42 12.60
C SER A 446 0.33 12.42 12.50
N SER A 447 -0.24 12.30 11.29
CA SER A 447 -1.68 12.40 11.07
C SER A 447 -2.36 11.03 11.19
N HIS A 448 -1.72 9.99 10.66
CA HIS A 448 -2.33 8.67 10.49
C HIS A 448 -1.46 7.52 11.01
N GLY A 449 -0.26 7.80 11.52
CA GLY A 449 0.69 6.75 11.86
C GLY A 449 1.27 6.12 10.62
N VAL A 450 1.50 4.80 10.66
CA VAL A 450 1.81 4.05 9.45
C VAL A 450 0.59 4.06 8.53
N SER A 451 0.78 4.58 7.33
CA SER A 451 -0.28 4.72 6.33
C SER A 451 0.26 4.66 4.91
N VAL A 452 -0.66 4.58 3.95
CA VAL A 452 -0.32 4.78 2.54
C VAL A 452 -0.89 6.10 2.08
N ASP A 453 0.02 6.93 1.58
CA ASP A 453 -0.28 8.25 1.09
C ASP A 453 -0.04 8.35 -0.41
N SER A 454 -0.73 9.30 -1.04
CA SER A 454 -0.59 9.59 -2.47
C SER A 454 0.28 10.82 -2.67
N MET A 455 1.35 10.69 -3.45
CA MET A 455 2.18 11.80 -3.94
C MET A 455 1.39 12.79 -4.81
N ASN A 456 0.21 12.41 -5.31
CA ASN A 456 -0.66 13.27 -6.08
C ASN A 456 -1.60 14.12 -5.20
N ASN A 457 -1.69 13.83 -3.89
CA ASN A 457 -2.38 14.70 -2.94
C ASN A 457 -1.73 16.10 -2.95
N PRO A 458 -2.49 17.20 -2.96
CA PRO A 458 -1.94 18.56 -2.96
C PRO A 458 -0.82 18.81 -1.93
N TYR A 459 -0.95 18.27 -0.71
CA TYR A 459 0.07 18.40 0.33
C TYR A 459 1.38 17.70 -0.07
N TRP A 460 1.31 16.40 -0.36
CA TRP A 460 2.49 15.59 -0.70
C TRP A 460 3.12 15.98 -2.02
N LYS A 461 2.30 16.41 -3.00
CA LYS A 461 2.75 16.94 -4.28
C LYS A 461 3.57 18.22 -4.10
N SER A 462 3.16 19.10 -3.19
CA SER A 462 3.90 20.32 -2.87
C SER A 462 5.14 20.06 -2.01
N ALA A 463 5.10 19.03 -1.16
CA ALA A 463 6.22 18.68 -0.28
C ALA A 463 7.30 17.85 -0.99
N PHE A 464 6.97 17.15 -2.07
CA PHE A 464 7.94 16.31 -2.77
C PHE A 464 8.99 17.17 -3.48
N ASN A 465 10.25 17.04 -3.07
CA ASN A 465 11.36 17.87 -3.56
C ASN A 465 12.14 17.22 -4.72
N GLY A 466 11.64 16.09 -5.25
CA GLY A 466 12.28 15.35 -6.33
C GLY A 466 13.41 14.41 -5.90
N VAL A 467 13.70 14.29 -4.61
CA VAL A 467 14.78 13.42 -4.10
C VAL A 467 14.25 12.01 -3.88
N ALA A 468 14.90 11.04 -4.52
CA ALA A 468 14.64 9.62 -4.33
C ALA A 468 15.93 8.79 -4.33
N ARG A 469 15.94 7.69 -3.56
CA ARG A 469 17.09 6.79 -3.41
C ARG A 469 16.70 5.33 -3.60
N ARG A 470 17.44 4.60 -4.44
CA ARG A 470 17.31 3.15 -4.60
C ARG A 470 18.32 2.44 -3.73
N VAL A 471 17.84 1.76 -2.70
CA VAL A 471 18.66 1.06 -1.70
C VAL A 471 18.87 -0.43 -2.01
N ILE A 472 18.15 -0.97 -2.99
CA ILE A 472 18.25 -2.35 -3.48
C ILE A 472 18.23 -2.33 -5.02
N ASN A 473 19.21 -2.96 -5.65
CA ASN A 473 19.35 -3.01 -7.11
C ASN A 473 18.93 -4.34 -7.73
#